data_AF-A0A022IYC3-F1
#
_entry.id   AF-A0A022IYC3-F1
#
_cell.length_a   1.000
_cell.length_b   1.000
_cell.length_c   1.000
_cell.angle_alpha   90.00
_cell.angle_beta   90.00
_cell.angle_gamma   90.00
#
_symmetry.space_group_name_H-M   'P 1'
#
loop_
_entity.id
_entity.type
_entity.pdbx_description
1 polymer ?
#
loop_
_entity_poly.entity_id
_entity_poly.type
_entity_poly.pdbx_seq_one_letter_code
_entity_poly.pdbx_strand_id
1 'polypeptide(L)' 'MYASKTNSEHSQIKQDLIDILTEAVKFNSHNDITGVLYYGNGYFLQYLEGEKEQVESLFYKLILKDS' A
#
# COMPACT_ATOMS: atom_id res chain seq x y z
N MET A 1 1.24 9.75 4.54
CA MET A 1 2.25 8.73 4.89
C MET A 1 1.67 7.85 5.97
N TYR A 2 1.70 6.53 5.81
CA TYR A 2 1.29 5.60 6.85
C TYR A 2 2.31 4.46 6.98
N ALA A 3 2.40 3.90 8.19
CA ALA A 3 3.21 2.74 8.48
C ALA A 3 2.32 1.64 9.08
N SER A 4 2.43 0.41 8.58
CA SER A 4 1.77 -0.77 9.14
C SER A 4 2.79 -1.83 9.49
N LYS A 5 2.43 -2.69 10.45
CA LYS A 5 3.26 -3.82 10.87
C LYS A 5 2.71 -5.10 10.22
N THR A 6 3.58 -5.90 9.62
CA THR A 6 3.16 -7.20 9.09
C THR A 6 2.98 -8.20 10.23
N ASN A 7 1.93 -9.01 10.15
CA ASN A 7 1.72 -10.19 10.99
C ASN A 7 2.14 -11.48 10.29
N SER A 8 2.62 -11.39 9.03
CA SER A 8 2.97 -12.54 8.20
C SER A 8 4.37 -13.06 8.52
N GLU A 9 4.54 -14.38 8.41
CA GLU A 9 5.83 -15.05 8.51
C GLU A 9 6.79 -14.57 7.41
N HIS A 10 8.10 -14.53 7.70
CA HIS A 10 9.13 -13.94 6.85
C HIS A 10 9.16 -14.45 5.40
N SER A 11 8.67 -15.68 5.16
CA SER A 11 8.55 -16.30 3.84
C SER A 11 7.39 -15.76 3.00
N GLN A 12 6.30 -15.30 3.62
CA GLN A 12 5.09 -14.83 2.94
C GLN A 12 5.18 -13.35 2.57
N ILE A 13 5.98 -12.57 3.29
CA ILE A 13 6.05 -11.12 3.17
C ILE A 13 6.44 -10.64 1.77
N LYS A 14 7.32 -11.38 1.07
CA LYS A 14 7.66 -11.04 -0.32
C LYS A 14 6.46 -11.16 -1.26
N GLN A 15 5.64 -12.19 -1.06
CA GLN A 15 4.44 -12.40 -1.86
C GLN A 15 3.41 -11.32 -1.54
N ASP A 16 3.15 -11.06 -0.25
CA ASP A 16 2.26 -9.98 0.20
C ASP A 16 2.70 -8.63 -0.38
N LEU A 17 4.01 -8.32 -0.38
CA LEU A 17 4.54 -7.10 -0.99
C LEU A 17 4.27 -7.04 -2.50
N ILE A 18 4.46 -8.14 -3.23
CA ILE A 18 4.20 -8.20 -4.67
C ILE A 18 2.71 -8.02 -4.96
N ASP A 19 1.85 -8.63 -4.16
CA ASP A 19 0.40 -8.56 -4.33
C ASP A 19 -0.10 -7.13 -4.08
N ILE A 20 0.33 -6.52 -2.97
CA ILE A 20 0.05 -5.10 -2.66
C ILE A 20 0.56 -4.19 -3.78
N LEU A 21 1.79 -4.38 -4.26
CA LEU A 21 2.34 -3.56 -5.35
C LEU A 21 1.55 -3.74 -6.65
N THR A 22 1.14 -4.97 -6.96
CA THR A 22 0.40 -5.27 -8.20
C THR A 22 -0.96 -4.59 -8.18
N GLU A 23 -1.67 -4.63 -7.06
CA GLU A 23 -2.96 -3.97 -6.90
C GLU A 23 -2.81 -2.45 -6.85
N ALA A 24 -1.82 -1.94 -6.10
CA ALA A 24 -1.52 -0.52 -6.03
C ALA A 24 -1.18 0.04 -7.40
N VAL A 25 -0.30 -0.59 -8.20
CA VAL A 25 0.05 -0.11 -9.54
C VAL A 25 -1.17 -0.04 -10.44
N LYS A 26 -2.04 -1.06 -10.43
CA LYS A 26 -3.27 -1.07 -11.23
C LYS A 26 -4.23 0.04 -10.82
N PHE A 27 -4.49 0.20 -9.53
CA PHE A 27 -5.40 1.23 -9.04
C PHE A 27 -4.82 2.63 -9.28
N ASN A 28 -3.55 2.81 -8.96
CA ASN A 28 -2.85 4.08 -9.04
C ASN A 28 -2.75 4.59 -10.47
N SER A 29 -2.49 3.71 -11.45
CA SER A 29 -2.42 4.10 -12.87
C SER A 29 -3.76 4.58 -13.43
N HIS A 30 -4.89 4.10 -12.88
CA HIS A 30 -6.22 4.52 -13.33
C HIS A 30 -6.70 5.81 -12.68
N ASN A 31 -6.11 6.21 -11.55
CA ASN A 31 -6.55 7.36 -10.75
C ASN A 31 -5.49 8.47 -10.65
N ASP A 32 -4.45 8.42 -11.50
CA ASP A 32 -3.33 9.36 -11.50
C ASP A 32 -2.67 9.54 -10.12
N ILE A 33 -2.57 8.44 -9.37
CA ILE A 33 -1.89 8.38 -8.07
C ILE A 33 -0.46 7.88 -8.31
N THR A 34 0.51 8.49 -7.65
CA THR A 34 1.89 8.02 -7.60
C THR A 34 2.28 7.72 -6.17
N GLY A 35 3.39 7.02 -5.96
CA GLY A 35 3.81 6.71 -4.60
C GLY A 35 4.97 5.75 -4.52
N VAL A 36 5.36 5.49 -3.27
CA VAL A 36 6.40 4.54 -2.91
C VAL A 36 5.93 3.68 -1.75
N LEU A 37 6.22 2.38 -1.85
CA LEU A 37 6.00 1.41 -0.78
C LEU A 37 7.35 0.83 -0.38
N TYR A 38 7.71 0.99 0.89
CA TYR A 38 8.91 0.44 1.48
C TYR A 38 8.55 -0.71 2.41
N TYR A 39 9.38 -1.74 2.42
CA TYR A 39 9.30 -2.82 3.39
C TYR A 39 10.66 -3.00 4.08
N GLY A 40 10.66 -3.05 5.41
CA GLY A 40 11.88 -3.27 6.20
C GLY A 40 11.57 -3.64 7.65
N ASN A 41 12.30 -4.61 8.19
CA ASN A 41 12.22 -5.04 9.59
C ASN A 41 10.78 -5.38 10.07
N GLY A 42 9.94 -5.95 9.20
CA GLY A 42 8.54 -6.27 9.52
C GLY A 42 7.57 -5.09 9.46
N TYR A 43 7.99 -3.96 8.89
CA TYR A 43 7.14 -2.78 8.69
C TYR A 43 6.98 -2.48 7.21
N PHE A 44 5.77 -2.10 6.83
CA PHE A 44 5.47 -1.49 5.55
C PHE A 44 5.26 0.01 5.75
N LEU A 45 5.89 0.82 4.91
CA LEU A 45 5.72 2.26 4.89
C LEU A 45 5.26 2.65 3.49
N GLN A 46 4.08 3.25 3.37
CA GLN A 46 3.59 3.74 2.09
C GLN A 46 3.44 5.26 2.09
N TYR A 47 3.81 5.82 0.96
CA TYR A 47 3.65 7.22 0.62
C TYR A 47 2.91 7.30 -0.70
N LEU A 48 1.80 8.03 -0.72
CA LEU A 48 0.92 8.20 -1.87
C LEU A 48 0.78 9.70 -2.14
N GLU A 49 0.87 10.07 -3.41
CA GLU A 49 0.75 11.42 -3.93
C GLU A 49 -0.28 11.40 -5.06
N GLY A 50 -1.14 12.40 -5.12
CA GLY A 50 -2.22 12.47 -6.10
C GLY A 50 -3.30 13.45 -5.67
N GLU A 51 -4.43 13.38 -6.35
CA GLU A 51 -5.61 14.17 -6.02
C GLU A 51 -6.14 13.77 -4.62
N LYS A 52 -6.45 14.77 -3.79
CA LYS A 52 -6.70 14.57 -2.36
C LYS A 52 -7.88 13.63 -2.11
N GLU A 53 -8.97 13.79 -2.85
CA GLU A 53 -10.16 12.96 -2.69
C GLU A 53 -9.89 11.50 -3.11
N GLN A 54 -9.10 11.30 -4.18
CA GLN A 54 -8.64 9.97 -4.58
C GLN A 54 -7.75 9.31 -3.52
N VAL A 55 -6.75 10.03 -3.00
CA VAL A 55 -5.81 9.50 -1.99
C VAL A 55 -6.55 9.18 -0.69
N GLU A 56 -7.46 10.05 -0.22
CA GLU A 56 -8.28 9.79 0.96
C GLU A 56 -9.21 8.59 0.75
N SER A 57 -9.89 8.50 -0.41
CA SER A 57 -10.76 7.37 -0.75
C SER A 57 -9.99 6.04 -0.76
N LEU A 58 -8.79 6.01 -1.37
CA LEU A 58 -7.91 4.85 -1.39
C LEU A 58 -7.49 4.42 0.03
N PHE A 59 -7.10 5.39 0.86
CA PHE A 59 -6.70 5.14 2.24
C PHE A 59 -7.84 4.54 3.09
N TYR A 60 -9.04 5.13 3.03
CA TYR A 60 -10.16 4.67 3.85
C TYR A 60 -10.81 3.38 3.35
N LYS A 61 -10.78 3.10 2.04
CA LYS A 61 -11.50 1.95 1.47
C LYS A 61 -10.66 0.68 1.40
N LEU A 62 -9.39 0.80 1.07
CA LEU A 62 -8.52 -0.35 0.78
C LEU A 62 -7.52 -0.55 1.92
N ILE A 63 -6.77 0.49 2.27
CA ILE A 63 -5.66 0.37 3.23
C ILE A 63 -6.15 0.15 4.68
N LEU A 64 -7.20 0.86 5.11
CA LEU A 64 -7.76 0.72 6.46
C LEU A 64 -8.61 -0.55 6.65
N LYS A 65 -9.04 -1.19 5.56
CA LYS A 65 -9.87 -2.40 5.61
C LYS A 65 -9.06 -3.69 5.49
N ASP A 66 -7.80 -3.61 5.09
CA ASP A 66 -6.86 -4.73 5.16
C ASP A 66 -6.67 -5.10 6.64
N SER A 67 -7.28 -6.22 7.07
CA SER A 67 -7.31 -6.73 8.45
C SER A 67 -6.58 -8.06 8.57
#